data_AF-A0A923WRN2-F1
#
_entry.id   AF-A0A923WRN2-F1
#
_cell.length_a   1.000
_cell.length_b   1.000
_cell.length_c   1.000
_cell.angle_alpha   90.00
_cell.angle_beta   90.00
_cell.angle_gamma   90.00
#
_symmetry.space_group_name_H-M   'P 1'
#
loop_
_entity.id
_entity.type
_entity.pdbx_description
1 polymer ?
#
loop_
_entity_poly.entity_id
_entity_poly.type
_entity_poly.pdbx_seq_one_letter_code
_entity_poly.pdbx_strand_id
1 'polypeptide(L)'
;MTTLFTTPRDLLRYAVTRFNTAKLFFGHGSVEALDEAAYLILHTLKLPLDKLEPFLDAKLMPDEVLRVLAVIEPRAVERVPAAYITNEGWLGTYAFYVDERVIVPRSFIAELVPE
;
A
#
# COMPACT_ATOMS: atom_id res chain seq x y z
N MET A 1 -18.53 -9.99 11.17
CA MET A 1 -17.33 -10.75 11.56
C MET A 1 -16.48 -9.84 12.43
N THR A 2 -16.21 -10.22 13.68
CA THR A 2 -15.38 -9.42 14.59
C THR A 2 -13.92 -9.67 14.21
N THR A 3 -13.32 -8.75 13.47
CA THR A 3 -11.88 -8.81 13.15
C THR A 3 -11.08 -8.54 14.43
N LEU A 4 -10.13 -9.42 14.77
CA LEU A 4 -9.26 -9.29 15.95
C LEU A 4 -8.19 -8.20 15.81
N PHE A 5 -8.10 -7.53 14.66
CA PHE A 5 -7.12 -6.47 14.43
C PHE A 5 -7.51 -5.22 15.19
N THR A 6 -6.55 -4.67 15.93
CA THR A 6 -6.79 -3.50 16.78
C THR A 6 -5.87 -2.33 16.45
N THR A 7 -4.75 -2.59 15.79
CA THR A 7 -3.72 -1.59 15.51
C THR A 7 -3.17 -1.70 14.07
N PRO A 8 -2.52 -0.63 13.55
CA PRO A 8 -1.78 -0.71 12.29
C PRO A 8 -0.70 -1.80 12.32
N ARG A 9 -0.06 -2.06 13.47
CA ARG A 9 0.93 -3.14 13.61
C ARG A 9 0.33 -4.51 13.30
N ASP A 10 -0.89 -4.78 13.77
CA ASP A 10 -1.55 -6.06 13.51
C ASP A 10 -1.81 -6.26 12.01
N LEU A 11 -2.28 -5.20 11.35
CA LEU A 11 -2.60 -5.18 9.92
C LEU A 11 -1.33 -5.25 9.06
N LEU A 12 -0.25 -4.56 9.44
CA LEU A 12 1.04 -4.60 8.75
C LEU A 12 1.61 -6.01 8.76
N ARG A 13 1.71 -6.63 9.94
CA ARG A 13 2.17 -8.01 10.09
C ARG A 13 1.33 -8.98 9.25
N TYR A 14 0.00 -8.80 9.26
CA TYR A 14 -0.91 -9.61 8.45
C TYR A 14 -0.67 -9.43 6.94
N ALA A 15 -0.63 -8.19 6.45
CA ALA A 15 -0.40 -7.84 5.05
C ALA A 15 0.92 -8.42 4.53
N VAL A 16 2.02 -8.22 5.26
CA VAL A 16 3.34 -8.76 4.89
C VAL A 16 3.30 -10.28 4.76
N THR A 17 2.64 -10.98 5.69
CA THR A 17 2.48 -12.44 5.63
C THR A 17 1.71 -12.85 4.38
N ARG A 18 0.61 -12.16 4.07
CA ARG A 18 -0.22 -12.42 2.89
C ARG A 18 0.55 -12.18 1.60
N PHE A 19 1.24 -11.05 1.48
CA PHE A 19 1.97 -10.66 0.28
C PHE A 19 3.14 -11.61 -0.01
N ASN A 20 3.89 -12.00 1.02
CA ASN A 20 4.96 -12.98 0.89
C ASN A 20 4.44 -14.37 0.51
N THR A 21 3.32 -14.80 1.12
CA THR A 21 2.69 -16.09 0.80
C THR A 21 2.18 -16.12 -0.64
N ALA A 22 1.60 -15.01 -1.11
CA ALA A 22 1.13 -14.85 -2.49
C ALA A 22 2.28 -14.69 -3.51
N LYS A 23 3.53 -14.54 -3.04
CA LYS A 23 4.75 -14.32 -3.82
C LYS A 23 4.60 -13.13 -4.78
N LEU A 24 4.10 -12.01 -4.25
CA LEU A 24 3.91 -10.80 -5.03
C LEU A 24 5.26 -10.23 -5.48
N PHE A 25 5.25 -9.61 -6.65
CA PHE A 25 6.37 -8.80 -7.13
C PHE A 25 6.16 -7.34 -6.73
N PHE A 26 7.24 -6.71 -6.29
CA PHE A 26 7.33 -5.30 -5.90
C PHE A 26 8.38 -4.65 -6.80
N GLY A 27 8.00 -3.61 -7.54
CA GLY A 27 8.87 -2.99 -8.55
C GLY A 27 8.32 -1.69 -9.12
N HIS A 28 7.34 -1.09 -8.45
CA HIS A 28 6.58 0.07 -8.90
C HIS A 28 6.53 1.16 -7.80
N GLY A 29 7.59 1.28 -7.00
CA GLY A 29 7.70 2.24 -5.89
C GLY A 29 7.98 1.63 -4.52
N SER A 30 7.79 0.32 -4.36
CA SER A 30 8.12 -0.43 -3.14
C SER A 30 9.16 -1.50 -3.42
N VAL A 31 10.11 -1.69 -2.50
CA VAL A 31 11.22 -2.63 -2.65
C VAL A 31 10.82 -4.00 -2.10
N GLU A 32 10.09 -4.03 -0.99
CA GLU A 32 9.65 -5.27 -0.34
C GLU A 32 8.18 -5.23 0.08
N ALA A 33 7.65 -6.39 0.48
CA ALA A 33 6.27 -6.54 0.96
C ALA A 33 5.94 -5.61 2.13
N LEU A 34 6.93 -5.31 2.97
CA LEU A 34 6.78 -4.40 4.11
C LEU A 34 6.46 -2.97 3.66
N ASP A 35 7.22 -2.45 2.68
CA ASP A 35 7.05 -1.08 2.20
C ASP A 35 5.69 -0.89 1.54
N GLU A 36 5.29 -1.83 0.68
CA GLU A 36 4.00 -1.74 -0.01
C GLU A 36 2.82 -1.91 0.96
N ALA A 37 2.96 -2.79 1.97
CA ALA A 37 1.96 -2.92 3.02
C ALA A 37 1.84 -1.63 3.85
N ALA A 38 2.97 -1.03 4.24
CA ALA A 38 2.99 0.25 4.95
C ALA A 38 2.32 1.35 4.12
N TYR A 39 2.67 1.46 2.84
CA TYR A 39 2.06 2.41 1.91
C TYR A 39 0.54 2.25 1.83
N LEU A 40 0.04 1.02 1.58
CA LEU A 40 -1.40 0.76 1.48
C LEU A 40 -2.14 1.10 2.78
N ILE A 41 -1.55 0.78 3.93
CA ILE A 41 -2.15 1.09 5.25
C ILE A 41 -2.20 2.61 5.45
N LEU A 42 -1.09 3.31 5.29
CA LEU A 42 -0.99 4.76 5.51
C LEU A 42 -1.89 5.53 4.54
N HIS A 43 -1.87 5.17 3.25
CA HIS A 43 -2.71 5.80 2.23
C HIS A 43 -4.21 5.60 2.54
N THR A 44 -4.61 4.41 2.98
CA THR A 44 -6.00 4.10 3.31
C THR A 44 -6.48 4.85 4.56
N LEU A 45 -5.61 5.00 5.55
CA LEU A 45 -5.88 5.73 6.78
C LEU A 45 -5.67 7.24 6.67
N LYS A 46 -5.25 7.73 5.49
CA LYS A 46 -4.93 9.15 5.25
C LYS A 46 -3.86 9.69 6.21
N LEU A 47 -2.87 8.85 6.50
CA LEU A 47 -1.71 9.18 7.33
C LEU A 47 -0.50 9.57 6.47
N PRO A 48 0.49 10.30 7.02
CA PRO A 48 1.73 10.61 6.30
C PRO A 48 2.44 9.33 5.84
N LEU A 49 2.71 9.23 4.53
CA LEU A 49 3.26 8.02 3.90
C LEU A 49 4.69 7.70 4.33
N ASP A 50 5.40 8.66 4.91
CA ASP A 50 6.78 8.57 5.39
C ASP A 50 6.90 8.21 6.88
N LYS A 51 5.77 8.04 7.60
CA LYS A 51 5.76 7.88 9.06
C LYS A 51 4.74 6.85 9.51
N LEU A 52 5.17 5.60 9.66
CA LEU A 52 4.32 4.54 10.21
C LEU A 52 4.48 4.38 11.72
N GLU A 53 5.71 4.50 12.22
CA GLU A 53 6.12 4.22 13.59
C GLU A 53 5.26 4.92 14.65
N PRO A 54 4.90 6.22 14.50
CA PRO A 54 4.09 6.90 15.50
C PRO A 54 2.69 6.31 15.69
N PHE A 55 2.19 5.61 14.68
CA PHE A 55 0.81 5.11 14.63
C PHE A 55 0.70 3.61 14.93
N LEU A 56 1.83 2.89 15.06
CA LEU A 56 1.82 1.43 15.18
C LEU A 56 0.99 0.90 16.36
N ASP A 57 0.94 1.66 17.47
CA ASP A 57 0.20 1.30 18.68
C ASP A 57 -1.16 2.04 18.79
N ALA A 58 -1.53 2.83 17.78
CA ALA A 58 -2.81 3.52 17.74
C ALA A 58 -3.96 2.53 17.53
N LYS A 59 -5.04 2.67 18.31
CA LYS A 59 -6.23 1.84 18.12
C LYS A 59 -7.02 2.32 16.91
N LEU A 60 -7.34 1.38 16.02
CA LEU A 60 -8.18 1.63 14.86
C LEU A 60 -9.65 1.40 15.20
N MET A 61 -10.51 2.21 14.60
CA MET A 61 -11.93 1.98 14.58
C MET A 61 -12.27 0.78 13.69
N PRO A 62 -13.39 0.08 13.93
CA PRO A 62 -13.75 -1.10 13.14
C PRO A 62 -13.87 -0.80 11.64
N ASP A 63 -14.35 0.38 11.25
CA ASP A 63 -14.44 0.78 9.84
C ASP A 63 -13.07 1.03 9.20
N GLU A 64 -12.09 1.55 9.95
CA GLU A 64 -10.70 1.70 9.51
C GLU A 64 -10.07 0.35 9.21
N VAL A 65 -10.24 -0.61 10.12
CA VAL A 65 -9.76 -1.99 9.93
C VAL A 65 -10.37 -2.60 8.68
N LEU A 66 -11.68 -2.44 8.47
CA LEU A 66 -12.35 -2.98 7.28
C LEU A 66 -11.86 -2.33 5.99
N ARG A 67 -11.66 -1.01 5.96
CA ARG A 67 -11.09 -0.31 4.79
C ARG A 67 -9.70 -0.81 4.44
N VAL A 68 -8.83 -1.00 5.45
CA VAL A 68 -7.47 -1.49 5.23
C VAL A 68 -7.48 -2.94 4.73
N LEU A 69 -8.34 -3.80 5.27
CA LEU A 69 -8.48 -5.16 4.74
C LEU A 69 -9.01 -5.17 3.30
N ALA A 70 -9.90 -4.24 2.95
CA ALA A 70 -10.46 -4.13 1.60
C ALA A 70 -9.42 -3.73 0.54
N VAL A 71 -8.27 -3.16 0.92
CA VAL A 71 -7.15 -2.90 -0.01
C VAL A 71 -6.10 -4.01 0.01
N ILE A 72 -5.87 -4.66 1.16
CA ILE A 72 -4.91 -5.76 1.29
C ILE A 72 -5.36 -6.97 0.48
N GLU A 73 -6.65 -7.30 0.49
CA GLU A 73 -7.11 -8.54 -0.14
C GLU A 73 -7.05 -8.55 -1.67
N PRO A 74 -7.54 -7.52 -2.38
CA PRO A 74 -7.34 -7.44 -3.83
C PRO A 74 -5.86 -7.45 -4.21
N ARG A 75 -4.99 -6.82 -3.39
CA ARG A 75 -3.54 -6.87 -3.62
C ARG A 75 -2.97 -8.28 -3.50
N ALA A 76 -3.39 -9.03 -2.47
CA ALA A 76 -2.86 -10.36 -2.18
C ALA A 76 -3.41 -11.44 -3.11
N VAL A 77 -4.71 -11.42 -3.40
CA VAL A 77 -5.42 -12.49 -4.12
C VAL A 77 -5.50 -12.19 -5.61
N GLU A 78 -6.05 -11.03 -5.95
CA GLU A 78 -6.26 -10.62 -7.35
C GLU A 78 -5.01 -10.00 -7.97
N ARG A 79 -3.98 -9.73 -7.15
CA ARG A 79 -2.69 -9.17 -7.56
C ARG A 79 -2.80 -7.81 -8.25
N VAL A 80 -3.85 -7.06 -7.92
CA VAL A 80 -4.03 -5.69 -8.41
C VAL A 80 -2.83 -4.84 -7.94
N PRO A 81 -2.14 -4.10 -8.83
CA PRO A 81 -1.06 -3.21 -8.44
C PRO A 81 -1.49 -2.19 -7.38
N ALA A 82 -0.63 -1.92 -6.40
CA ALA A 82 -0.92 -0.95 -5.33
C ALA A 82 -1.34 0.42 -5.90
N ALA A 83 -0.70 0.86 -6.99
CA ALA A 83 -1.03 2.13 -7.64
C ALA A 83 -2.47 2.21 -8.17
N TYR A 84 -3.06 1.09 -8.60
CA TYR A 84 -4.45 1.07 -9.05
C TYR A 84 -5.41 1.02 -7.87
N ILE A 85 -5.03 0.33 -6.79
CA ILE A 85 -5.81 0.28 -5.55
C ILE A 85 -5.90 1.67 -4.90
N THR A 86 -4.80 2.44 -4.94
CA THR A 86 -4.75 3.80 -4.37
C THR A 86 -5.14 4.89 -5.35
N ASN A 87 -5.30 4.56 -6.62
CA ASN A 87 -5.39 5.48 -7.75
C ASN A 87 -4.24 6.50 -7.81
N GLU A 88 -3.05 6.10 -7.36
CA GLU A 88 -1.90 6.99 -7.21
C GLU A 88 -0.62 6.26 -7.63
N GLY A 89 0.15 6.85 -8.55
CA GLY A 89 1.47 6.37 -8.96
C GLY A 89 2.53 7.44 -8.73
N TRP A 90 3.68 7.03 -8.20
CA TRP A 90 4.76 7.92 -7.83
C TRP A 90 5.90 7.88 -8.86
N LEU A 91 6.40 9.06 -9.23
CA LEU A 91 7.60 9.24 -10.05
C LEU A 91 8.50 10.29 -9.38
N GLY A 92 9.54 9.82 -8.69
CA GLY A 92 10.33 10.70 -7.82
C GLY A 92 9.44 11.28 -6.71
N THR A 93 9.37 12.61 -6.63
CA THR A 93 8.53 13.34 -5.67
C THR A 93 7.13 13.66 -6.18
N TYR A 94 6.82 13.32 -7.43
CA TYR A 94 5.54 13.64 -8.06
C TYR A 94 4.56 12.48 -7.93
N ALA A 95 3.36 12.80 -7.43
CA ALA A 95 2.22 11.90 -7.40
C ALA A 95 1.32 12.16 -8.62
N PHE A 96 0.96 11.09 -9.32
CA PHE A 96 0.05 11.12 -10.46
C PHE A 96 -1.18 10.28 -10.15
N TYR A 97 -2.33 10.73 -10.64
CA TYR A 97 -3.51 9.88 -10.67
C TYR A 97 -3.31 8.75 -11.69
N VAL A 98 -3.57 7.51 -11.28
CA VAL A 98 -3.36 6.30 -12.08
C VAL A 98 -4.57 5.38 -11.95
N ASP A 99 -4.96 4.73 -13.03
CA ASP A 99 -5.95 3.65 -13.03
C ASP A 99 -5.64 2.61 -14.12
N GLU A 100 -6.51 1.64 -14.31
CA GLU A 100 -6.29 0.50 -15.22
C GLU A 100 -6.16 0.91 -16.70
N ARG A 101 -6.42 2.18 -17.04
CA ARG A 101 -6.30 2.72 -18.41
C ARG A 101 -4.87 3.13 -18.75
N VAL A 102 -3.98 3.21 -17.77
CA VAL A 102 -2.58 3.61 -17.95
C VAL A 102 -1.63 2.52 -17.45
N ILE A 103 -0.41 2.48 -17.99
CA ILE A 103 0.64 1.62 -17.47
C ILE A 103 1.24 2.30 -16.24
N VAL A 104 1.34 1.60 -15.11
CA VAL A 104 2.05 2.12 -13.92
C VAL A 104 3.46 2.57 -14.32
N PRO A 105 3.83 3.84 -14.09
CA PRO A 105 5.12 4.37 -14.51
C PRO A 105 6.24 3.55 -13.87
N ARG A 106 7.18 3.08 -14.71
CA ARG A 106 8.37 2.36 -14.25
C ARG A 106 9.51 3.34 -14.03
N SER A 107 10.38 3.03 -13.08
CA SER A 107 11.54 3.85 -12.70
C SER A 107 12.43 4.26 -13.87
N PHE A 108 12.50 3.46 -14.94
CA PHE A 108 13.27 3.78 -16.15
C PHE A 108 12.89 5.11 -16.83
N ILE A 109 11.69 5.65 -16.60
CA ILE A 109 11.29 6.96 -17.16
C ILE A 109 11.66 8.11 -16.21
N ALA A 110 11.90 7.85 -14.92
CA ALA A 110 12.18 8.89 -13.93
C ALA A 110 13.45 9.67 -14.25
N GLU A 111 14.48 9.00 -14.78
CA GLU A 111 15.74 9.61 -15.21
C GLU A 111 15.58 10.55 -16.41
N LEU A 112 14.43 10.51 -17.11
CA LEU A 112 14.13 11.37 -18.26
C LEU A 112 13.35 12.63 -17.87
N VAL A 113 12.92 12.78 -16.61
CA VAL A 113 12.21 13.97 -16.13
C VAL A 113 13.26 15.02 -15.72
N PRO A 114 13.35 16.17 -16.43
CA PRO A 114 14.24 17.26 -16.04
C PRO A 114 13.79 17.88 -14.71
N GLU A 115 14.73 18.37 -13.91
CA GLU A 115 14.47 19.17 -12.69
C GLU A 115 13.65 20.43 -12.99
#